data_AF-A0A0B1SK41-F1
#
_entry.id   AF-A0A0B1SK41-F1
#
_cell.length_a   1.000
_cell.length_b   1.000
_cell.length_c   1.000
_cell.angle_alpha   90.00
_cell.angle_beta   90.00
_cell.angle_gamma   90.00
#
_symmetry.space_group_name_H-M   'P 1'
#
loop_
_entity.id
_entity.type
_entity.pdbx_description
1 polymer ?
#
loop_
_entity_poly.entity_id
_entity_poly.type
_entity_poly.pdbx_seq_one_letter_code
_entity_poly.pdbx_strand_id
1 'polypeptide(L)'
;MVLEIDKWKIEFFDDGNNGCIRFMDEQLERVLTKQPPKTITEASFIHISAVTGITNEQLVHLRTTRISLRAPQISSWGINNLIKQWISGDRRITNISLTETRNLDANSIVKDVDPSCLVSEAALLRVSFIQRKLEPMVCMGVRSGLRNKSGNLLVLDVCTNSCNIFDPYLLDLHFS
;
A
#
# COMPACT_ATOMS: atom_id res chain seq x y z
N MET A 1 -4.56 23.50 4.86
CA MET A 1 -3.09 23.72 5.01
C MET A 1 -2.52 24.10 3.65
N VAL A 2 -1.37 24.77 3.55
CA VAL A 2 -0.70 25.02 2.25
C VAL A 2 0.76 24.62 2.43
N LEU A 3 1.22 23.71 1.60
CA LEU A 3 2.62 23.30 1.52
C LEU A 3 3.15 23.88 0.22
N GLU A 4 4.06 24.82 0.35
CA GLU A 4 4.73 25.44 -0.78
C GLU A 4 6.06 24.75 -1.00
N ILE A 5 6.24 24.15 -2.18
CA ILE A 5 7.51 23.55 -2.60
C ILE A 5 7.91 24.21 -3.90
N ASP A 6 9.09 24.85 -3.93
CA ASP A 6 9.68 25.50 -5.11
C ASP A 6 8.72 26.47 -5.86
N LYS A 7 8.01 27.33 -5.12
CA LYS A 7 7.02 28.30 -5.63
C LYS A 7 5.74 27.68 -6.19
N TRP A 8 5.49 26.40 -5.92
CA TRP A 8 4.21 25.74 -6.21
C TRP A 8 3.37 25.67 -4.96
N LYS A 9 2.17 26.24 -5.04
CA LYS A 9 1.18 26.20 -3.97
C LYS A 9 0.38 24.91 -4.09
N ILE A 10 0.66 23.92 -3.24
CA ILE A 10 -0.22 22.75 -3.10
C ILE A 10 -1.34 23.15 -2.15
N GLU A 11 -2.55 23.28 -2.69
CA GLU A 11 -3.73 23.64 -1.90
C GLU A 11 -4.34 22.36 -1.31
N PHE A 12 -4.38 22.30 0.02
CA PHE A 12 -4.96 21.18 0.73
C PHE A 12 -6.43 21.51 0.93
N PHE A 13 -7.28 20.83 0.19
CA PHE A 13 -8.71 20.82 0.47
C PHE A 13 -8.93 19.92 1.67
N ASP A 14 -9.16 20.52 2.83
CA ASP A 14 -9.80 19.82 3.93
C ASP A 14 -11.29 19.72 3.58
N ASP A 15 -11.67 18.63 2.91
CA ASP A 15 -13.05 18.34 2.56
C ASP A 15 -13.84 17.72 3.73
N GLY A 16 -13.28 17.75 4.95
CA GLY A 16 -13.84 17.08 6.12
C GLY A 16 -13.50 15.58 6.20
N ASN A 17 -12.74 15.02 5.25
CA ASN A 17 -12.33 13.60 5.25
C ASN A 17 -10.85 13.38 5.61
N ASN A 18 -10.45 13.74 6.83
CA ASN A 18 -9.21 13.24 7.48
C ASN A 18 -7.88 13.50 6.73
N GLY A 19 -7.74 14.61 6.01
CA GLY A 19 -6.43 15.08 5.52
C GLY A 19 -5.87 14.34 4.29
N CYS A 20 -6.74 13.86 3.39
CA CYS A 20 -6.31 13.37 2.08
C CYS A 20 -5.63 14.45 1.22
N ILE A 21 -4.49 14.14 0.61
CA ILE A 21 -3.91 14.97 -0.46
C ILE A 21 -4.43 14.43 -1.80
N ARG A 22 -5.25 15.22 -2.51
CA ARG A 22 -5.70 14.90 -3.87
C ARG A 22 -4.93 15.76 -4.87
N PHE A 23 -4.28 15.12 -5.84
CA PHE A 23 -3.69 15.78 -7.00
C PHE A 23 -4.63 15.62 -8.20
N MET A 24 -4.93 16.70 -8.90
CA MET A 24 -5.55 16.64 -10.23
C MET A 24 -4.49 16.22 -11.26
N ASP A 25 -4.87 15.43 -12.27
CA ASP A 25 -3.97 14.77 -13.23
C ASP A 25 -2.92 15.72 -13.85
N GLU A 26 -3.31 16.95 -14.20
CA GLU A 26 -2.40 17.95 -14.80
C GLU A 26 -1.34 18.53 -13.82
N GLN A 27 -1.61 18.49 -12.52
CA GLN A 27 -0.69 18.97 -11.48
C GLN A 27 0.33 17.87 -11.11
N LEU A 28 -0.07 16.59 -11.20
CA LEU A 28 0.77 15.46 -10.83
C LEU A 28 1.99 15.30 -11.76
N GLU A 29 1.80 15.43 -13.08
CA GLU A 29 2.91 15.33 -14.03
C GLU A 29 3.95 16.44 -13.82
N ARG A 30 3.53 17.63 -13.40
CA ARG A 30 4.43 18.76 -13.15
C ARG A 30 5.21 18.64 -11.85
N VAL A 31 4.60 18.04 -10.82
CA VAL A 31 5.23 17.78 -9.51
C VAL A 31 6.24 16.62 -9.59
N LEU A 32 6.01 15.63 -10.45
CA LEU A 32 6.93 14.48 -10.60
C LEU A 32 8.11 14.74 -11.55
N THR A 33 8.02 15.73 -12.45
CA THR A 33 9.05 16.01 -13.49
C THR A 33 10.07 17.06 -13.09
N LYS A 34 9.82 17.87 -12.05
CA LYS A 34 10.80 18.82 -11.50
C LYS A 34 11.24 18.32 -10.13
N GLN A 35 12.55 18.17 -9.96
CA GLN A 35 13.35 17.85 -8.77
C GLN A 35 12.56 17.27 -7.57
N PRO A 36 12.85 16.03 -7.12
CA PRO A 36 11.99 15.32 -6.18
C PRO A 36 11.70 16.18 -4.94
N PRO A 37 10.43 16.40 -4.59
CA PRO A 37 10.06 17.16 -3.40
C PRO A 37 10.84 16.64 -2.21
N LYS A 38 11.28 17.56 -1.32
CA LYS A 38 11.63 17.17 0.05
C LYS A 38 10.50 16.31 0.58
N THR A 39 10.91 15.12 1.00
CA THR A 39 10.16 13.88 1.04
C THR A 39 8.77 14.03 1.68
N ILE A 40 7.71 13.55 1.01
CA ILE A 40 6.38 13.38 1.63
C ILE A 40 6.49 12.19 2.60
N THR A 41 6.99 12.42 3.82
CA THR A 41 7.21 11.37 4.82
C THR A 41 6.14 11.28 5.90
N GLU A 42 5.27 12.27 6.07
CA GLU A 42 4.43 12.37 7.28
C GLU A 42 2.91 12.33 7.04
N ALA A 43 2.45 12.12 5.80
CA ALA A 43 1.02 11.96 5.55
C ALA A 43 0.49 10.65 6.20
N SER A 44 -0.68 10.72 6.84
CA SER A 44 -1.37 9.54 7.39
C SER A 44 -1.95 8.63 6.30
N PHE A 45 -2.24 9.20 5.13
CA PHE A 45 -2.79 8.54 3.97
C PHE A 45 -2.34 9.22 2.67
N ILE A 46 -1.96 8.41 1.68
CA ILE A 46 -1.70 8.84 0.30
C ILE A 46 -2.68 8.14 -0.62
N HIS A 47 -3.42 8.92 -1.42
CA HIS A 47 -4.29 8.42 -2.48
C HIS A 47 -4.00 9.13 -3.78
N ILE A 48 -3.66 8.38 -4.82
CA ILE A 48 -3.43 8.91 -6.16
C ILE A 48 -4.19 8.03 -7.15
N SER A 49 -5.25 8.59 -7.74
CA SER A 49 -6.12 7.94 -8.73
C SER A 49 -5.51 7.90 -10.14
N ALA A 50 -4.50 8.74 -10.39
CA ALA A 50 -3.75 8.76 -11.63
C ALA A 50 -2.66 7.67 -11.64
N VAL A 51 -2.22 7.29 -12.84
CA VAL A 51 -1.03 6.43 -13.00
C VAL A 51 0.19 7.16 -12.45
N THR A 52 0.89 6.52 -11.52
CA THR A 52 2.04 7.12 -10.85
C THR A 52 3.36 6.60 -11.39
N GLY A 53 4.35 7.49 -11.47
CA GLY A 53 5.75 7.13 -11.75
C GLY A 53 6.52 6.63 -10.51
N ILE A 54 5.82 6.28 -9.41
CA ILE A 54 6.46 5.89 -8.15
C ILE A 54 7.23 4.57 -8.34
N THR A 55 8.54 4.61 -8.14
CA THR A 55 9.41 3.43 -8.24
C THR A 55 9.38 2.59 -6.96
N ASN A 56 9.95 1.39 -7.03
CA ASN A 56 10.04 0.53 -5.83
C ASN A 56 10.80 1.24 -4.70
N GLU A 57 11.93 1.88 -5.02
CA GLU A 57 12.76 2.60 -4.05
C GLU A 57 11.95 3.69 -3.39
N GLN A 58 11.21 4.50 -4.15
CA GLN A 58 10.38 5.57 -3.59
C GLN A 58 9.28 5.01 -2.69
N LEU A 59 8.59 3.93 -3.11
CA LEU A 59 7.52 3.30 -2.33
C LEU A 59 7.99 2.88 -0.93
N VAL A 60 9.19 2.29 -0.80
CA VAL A 60 9.68 1.84 0.50
C VAL A 60 10.04 2.98 1.46
N HIS A 61 10.27 4.19 0.93
CA HIS A 61 10.56 5.39 1.73
C HIS A 61 9.30 6.16 2.14
N LEU A 62 8.15 5.91 1.51
CA LEU A 62 6.87 6.49 1.94
C LEU A 62 6.53 5.93 3.32
N ARG A 63 6.55 6.73 4.40
CA ARG A 63 6.28 6.25 5.77
C ARG A 63 4.80 6.23 6.16
N THR A 64 3.89 6.58 5.25
CA THR A 64 2.44 6.51 5.48
C THR A 64 1.96 5.08 5.77
N THR A 65 0.95 4.99 6.64
CA THR A 65 0.29 3.74 7.01
C THR A 65 -0.77 3.31 5.99
N ARG A 66 -1.26 4.26 5.19
CA ARG A 66 -2.27 4.04 4.17
C ARG A 66 -1.79 4.53 2.81
N ILE A 67 -1.83 3.67 1.80
CA ILE A 67 -1.41 3.96 0.43
C ILE A 67 -2.47 3.42 -0.54
N SER A 68 -2.86 4.21 -1.52
CA SER A 68 -3.68 3.77 -2.64
C SER A 68 -3.16 4.41 -3.92
N LEU A 69 -2.61 3.60 -4.82
CA LEU A 69 -1.89 4.08 -6.02
C LEU A 69 -2.16 3.18 -7.22
N ARG A 70 -2.22 3.78 -8.42
CA ARG A 70 -1.97 3.06 -9.68
C ARG A 70 -0.47 3.08 -9.95
N ALA A 71 0.17 1.91 -9.89
CA ALA A 71 1.61 1.84 -9.64
C ALA A 71 2.35 0.87 -10.60
N PRO A 72 2.41 1.18 -11.92
CA PRO A 72 2.96 0.29 -12.94
C PRO A 72 4.46 0.01 -12.79
N GLN A 73 5.20 0.86 -12.07
CA GLN A 73 6.63 0.68 -11.83
C GLN A 73 6.92 -0.20 -10.60
N ILE A 74 5.89 -0.59 -9.85
CA ILE A 74 6.05 -1.45 -8.67
C ILE A 74 6.09 -2.92 -9.10
N SER A 75 7.05 -3.62 -8.54
CA SER A 75 7.33 -5.04 -8.76
C SER A 75 7.22 -5.83 -7.46
N SER A 76 7.35 -7.15 -7.55
CA SER A 76 7.45 -8.05 -6.38
C SER A 76 8.57 -7.64 -5.42
N TRP A 77 9.66 -7.05 -5.91
CA TRP A 77 10.74 -6.54 -5.06
C TRP A 77 10.27 -5.41 -4.14
N GLY A 78 9.49 -4.45 -4.65
CA GLY A 78 8.95 -3.35 -3.84
C GLY A 78 7.99 -3.87 -2.77
N ILE A 79 7.10 -4.79 -3.14
CA ILE A 79 6.15 -5.43 -2.21
C ILE A 79 6.89 -6.20 -1.11
N ASN A 80 7.89 -7.01 -1.47
CA ASN A 80 8.68 -7.77 -0.50
C ASN A 80 9.42 -6.87 0.49
N ASN A 81 9.90 -5.70 0.06
CA ASN A 81 10.55 -4.76 0.97
C ASN A 81 9.55 -4.11 1.95
N LEU A 82 8.33 -3.78 1.51
CA LEU A 82 7.27 -3.32 2.41
C LEU A 82 6.93 -4.38 3.48
N ILE A 83 6.81 -5.64 3.06
CA ILE A 83 6.56 -6.77 3.96
C ILE A 83 7.70 -6.92 4.97
N LYS A 84 8.95 -6.91 4.51
CA LYS A 84 10.14 -7.02 5.38
C LYS A 84 10.16 -5.90 6.44
N GLN A 85 9.90 -4.65 6.05
CA GLN A 85 9.80 -3.53 7.00
C GLN A 85 8.67 -3.69 8.02
N TRP A 86 7.53 -4.26 7.62
CA TRP A 86 6.43 -4.49 8.56
C TRP A 86 6.73 -5.65 9.53
N ILE A 87 7.33 -6.74 9.04
CA ILE A 87 7.74 -7.88 9.87
C ILE A 87 8.79 -7.47 10.90
N SER A 88 9.76 -6.63 10.52
CA SER A 88 10.78 -6.11 11.43
C SER A 88 10.24 -5.11 12.46
N GLY A 89 9.07 -4.53 12.20
CA GLY A 89 8.47 -3.48 13.02
C GLY A 89 8.89 -2.06 12.63
N ASP A 90 9.72 -1.90 11.59
CA ASP A 90 10.19 -0.59 11.10
C ASP A 90 9.09 0.22 10.39
N ARG A 91 7.97 -0.43 10.05
CA ARG A 91 6.85 0.16 9.34
C ARG A 91 5.51 -0.32 9.91
N ARG A 92 4.58 0.62 10.08
CA ARG A 92 3.17 0.32 10.32
C ARG A 92 2.43 0.32 8.99
N ILE A 93 1.58 -0.68 8.78
CA ILE A 93 0.72 -0.80 7.60
C ILE A 93 -0.71 -0.99 8.09
N THR A 94 -1.62 -0.16 7.60
CA THR A 94 -3.05 -0.31 7.80
C THR A 94 -3.71 -0.78 6.51
N ASN A 95 -3.41 -0.13 5.39
CA ASN A 95 -3.92 -0.52 4.08
C ASN A 95 -3.00 0.01 2.97
N ILE A 96 -2.43 -0.87 2.16
CA ILE A 96 -1.74 -0.54 0.93
C ILE A 96 -2.50 -1.23 -0.21
N SER A 97 -3.05 -0.45 -1.12
CA SER A 97 -3.72 -0.92 -2.32
C SER A 97 -2.98 -0.40 -3.54
N LEU A 98 -2.35 -1.31 -4.28
CA LEU A 98 -1.63 -1.03 -5.50
C LEU A 98 -2.38 -1.68 -6.65
N THR A 99 -2.80 -0.90 -7.61
CA THR A 99 -3.47 -1.38 -8.82
C THR A 99 -2.61 -1.08 -10.04
N GLU A 100 -2.88 -1.78 -11.14
CA GLU A 100 -2.12 -1.62 -12.40
C GLU A 100 -0.60 -1.75 -12.18
N THR A 101 -0.19 -2.64 -11.28
CA THR A 101 1.23 -2.95 -11.10
C THR A 101 1.76 -3.66 -12.34
N ARG A 102 3.09 -3.67 -12.50
CA ARG A 102 3.72 -4.63 -13.42
C ARG A 102 3.29 -6.04 -13.03
N ASN A 103 3.33 -6.98 -13.98
CA ASN A 103 3.11 -8.41 -13.71
C ASN A 103 3.93 -8.83 -12.49
N LEU A 104 3.22 -9.13 -11.39
CA LEU A 104 3.83 -9.54 -10.14
C LEU A 104 4.15 -11.03 -10.24
N ASP A 105 5.41 -11.39 -10.01
CA ASP A 105 5.78 -12.79 -9.85
C ASP A 105 5.35 -13.25 -8.47
N ALA A 106 4.21 -13.93 -8.42
CA ALA A 106 3.60 -14.42 -7.20
C ALA A 106 4.53 -15.40 -6.45
N ASN A 107 5.35 -16.18 -7.17
CA ASN A 107 6.29 -17.14 -6.56
C ASN A 107 7.48 -16.46 -5.87
N SER A 108 7.80 -15.23 -6.25
CA SER A 108 8.86 -14.44 -5.61
C SER A 108 8.37 -13.69 -4.38
N ILE A 109 7.07 -13.43 -4.28
CA ILE A 109 6.48 -12.73 -3.15
C ILE A 109 6.49 -13.67 -1.95
N VAL A 110 6.88 -13.15 -0.78
CA VAL A 110 7.05 -13.88 0.49
C VAL A 110 8.05 -15.05 0.47
N LYS A 111 8.81 -15.27 -0.62
CA LYS A 111 9.78 -16.37 -0.74
C LYS A 111 10.86 -16.35 0.36
N ASP A 112 11.33 -15.16 0.74
CA ASP A 112 12.37 -14.98 1.77
C ASP A 112 11.80 -14.72 3.17
N VAL A 113 10.48 -14.85 3.35
CA VAL A 113 9.84 -14.68 4.66
C VAL A 113 9.97 -16.00 5.42
N ASP A 114 10.33 -15.92 6.69
CA ASP A 114 10.35 -17.07 7.60
C ASP A 114 8.99 -17.78 7.55
N PRO A 115 8.93 -19.09 7.22
CA PRO A 115 7.68 -19.84 7.15
C PRO A 115 6.83 -19.78 8.41
N SER A 116 7.45 -19.57 9.59
CA SER A 116 6.73 -19.40 10.86
C SER A 116 5.88 -18.12 10.93
N CYS A 117 6.22 -17.12 10.11
CA CYS A 117 5.44 -15.89 9.97
C CYS A 117 4.26 -16.05 8.99
N LEU A 118 4.21 -17.14 8.21
CA LEU A 118 3.19 -17.32 7.19
C LEU A 118 1.92 -17.96 7.77
N VAL A 119 0.77 -17.42 7.36
CA VAL A 119 -0.56 -17.98 7.63
C VAL A 119 -1.17 -18.39 6.29
N SER A 120 -1.58 -19.65 6.18
CA SER A 120 -2.18 -20.17 4.97
C SER A 120 -3.51 -19.48 4.65
N GLU A 121 -3.87 -19.43 3.35
CA GLU A 121 -5.18 -18.93 2.92
C GLU A 121 -6.33 -19.65 3.63
N ALA A 122 -6.25 -20.99 3.74
CA ALA A 122 -7.28 -21.77 4.43
C ALA A 122 -7.45 -21.34 5.90
N ALA A 123 -6.38 -20.96 6.60
CA ALA A 123 -6.46 -20.44 7.95
C ALA A 123 -7.05 -19.02 7.99
N LEU A 124 -6.73 -18.16 7.01
CA LEU A 124 -7.33 -16.83 6.88
C LEU A 124 -8.84 -16.91 6.64
N LEU A 125 -9.29 -17.77 5.73
CA LEU A 125 -10.68 -17.90 5.33
C LEU A 125 -11.58 -18.50 6.41
N ARG A 126 -11.01 -19.09 7.48
CA ARG A 126 -11.78 -19.47 8.68
C ARG A 126 -12.32 -18.26 9.45
N VAL A 127 -11.74 -17.09 9.22
CA VAL A 127 -12.17 -15.84 9.85
C VAL A 127 -13.20 -15.16 8.95
N SER A 128 -14.47 -15.21 9.35
CA SER A 128 -15.62 -14.81 8.52
C SER A 128 -15.54 -13.40 7.92
N PHE A 129 -14.98 -12.43 8.65
CA PHE A 129 -14.85 -11.07 8.13
C PHE A 129 -13.71 -10.95 7.10
N ILE A 130 -12.62 -11.72 7.25
CA ILE A 130 -11.54 -11.80 6.24
C ILE A 130 -12.08 -12.49 4.99
N GLN A 131 -12.81 -13.60 5.16
CA GLN A 131 -13.45 -14.32 4.07
C GLN A 131 -14.34 -13.38 3.24
N ARG A 132 -15.32 -12.70 3.87
CA ARG A 132 -16.22 -11.76 3.17
C ARG A 132 -15.50 -10.66 2.40
N LYS A 133 -14.31 -10.26 2.86
CA LYS A 133 -13.51 -9.23 2.20
C LYS A 133 -12.73 -9.77 0.99
N LEU A 134 -12.31 -11.03 1.04
CA LEU A 134 -11.50 -11.66 -0.01
C LEU A 134 -12.35 -12.42 -1.06
N GLU A 135 -13.56 -12.85 -0.69
CA GLU A 135 -14.52 -13.59 -1.52
C GLU A 135 -14.99 -12.87 -2.80
N PRO A 136 -15.13 -11.53 -2.85
CA PRO A 136 -15.57 -10.84 -4.07
C PRO A 136 -14.55 -10.88 -5.22
N MET A 137 -13.30 -11.29 -4.95
CA MET A 137 -12.21 -11.19 -5.93
C MET A 137 -11.64 -12.57 -6.25
N VAL A 138 -11.87 -13.02 -7.49
CA VAL A 138 -11.15 -14.15 -8.08
C VAL A 138 -9.70 -13.71 -8.29
N CYS A 139 -8.84 -14.05 -7.35
CA CYS A 139 -7.42 -13.74 -7.42
C CYS A 139 -6.65 -14.97 -7.89
N MET A 140 -5.97 -14.87 -9.04
CA MET A 140 -5.14 -15.95 -9.59
C MET A 140 -3.68 -15.94 -9.07
N GLY A 141 -3.39 -15.17 -8.02
CA GLY A 141 -2.04 -15.04 -7.48
C GLY A 141 -1.91 -15.63 -6.07
N VAL A 142 -1.21 -14.91 -5.18
CA VAL A 142 -0.91 -15.37 -3.82
C VAL A 142 -1.81 -14.67 -2.82
N ARG A 143 -2.47 -15.46 -1.99
CA ARG A 143 -3.21 -14.99 -0.83
C ARG A 143 -2.66 -15.67 0.43
N SER A 144 -2.22 -14.87 1.39
CA SER A 144 -1.62 -15.37 2.63
C SER A 144 -1.72 -14.33 3.73
N GLY A 145 -1.67 -14.80 4.97
CA GLY A 145 -1.50 -13.93 6.11
C GLY A 145 -0.04 -13.90 6.55
N LEU A 146 0.36 -12.81 7.17
CA LEU A 146 1.68 -12.60 7.73
C LEU A 146 1.53 -12.24 9.20
N ARG A 147 2.27 -12.91 10.08
CA ARG A 147 2.39 -12.55 11.48
C ARG A 147 3.76 -11.97 11.75
N ASN A 148 3.80 -10.83 12.44
CA ASN A 148 5.06 -10.31 12.95
C ASN A 148 5.35 -10.84 14.36
N LYS A 149 6.52 -10.48 14.91
CA LYS A 149 6.97 -10.93 16.25
C LYS A 149 6.03 -10.52 17.39
N SER A 150 5.24 -9.47 17.20
CA SER A 150 4.23 -9.01 18.17
C SER A 150 2.90 -9.77 18.06
N GLY A 151 2.79 -10.73 17.13
CA GLY A 151 1.56 -11.51 16.92
C GLY A 151 0.51 -10.82 16.06
N ASN A 152 0.75 -9.59 15.59
CA ASN A 152 -0.16 -8.85 14.72
C ASN A 152 -0.30 -9.57 13.38
N LEU A 153 -1.48 -9.52 12.77
CA LEU A 153 -1.77 -10.14 11.48
C LEU A 153 -1.85 -9.08 10.39
N LEU A 154 -1.23 -9.36 9.25
CA LEU A 154 -1.42 -8.63 8.00
C LEU A 154 -1.93 -9.61 6.95
N VAL A 155 -2.89 -9.19 6.13
CA VAL A 155 -3.37 -9.97 4.99
C VAL A 155 -2.70 -9.44 3.74
N LEU A 156 -2.17 -10.36 2.94
CA LEU A 156 -1.58 -10.12 1.64
C LEU A 156 -2.45 -10.82 0.58
N ASP A 157 -2.95 -10.03 -0.37
CA ASP A 157 -3.76 -10.50 -1.49
C ASP A 157 -3.17 -9.93 -2.79
N VAL A 158 -2.47 -10.79 -3.52
CA VAL A 158 -1.70 -10.43 -4.71
C VAL A 158 -2.33 -11.11 -5.92
N CYS A 159 -2.76 -10.31 -6.88
CA CYS A 159 -3.24 -10.78 -8.18
C CYS A 159 -2.29 -10.31 -9.29
N THR A 160 -2.57 -10.66 -10.55
CA THR A 160 -1.64 -10.45 -11.68
C THR A 160 -1.10 -9.02 -11.80
N ASN A 161 -1.95 -8.01 -11.60
CA ASN A 161 -1.64 -6.59 -11.74
C ASN A 161 -2.10 -5.76 -10.52
N SER A 162 -2.30 -6.39 -9.37
CA SER A 162 -2.71 -5.69 -8.16
C SER A 162 -2.16 -6.36 -6.91
N CYS A 163 -1.93 -5.56 -5.89
CA CYS A 163 -1.51 -6.03 -4.57
C CYS A 163 -2.26 -5.25 -3.50
N ASN A 164 -2.96 -5.97 -2.63
CA ASN A 164 -3.57 -5.42 -1.44
C ASN A 164 -2.86 -6.00 -0.22
N ILE A 165 -2.41 -5.11 0.68
CA ILE A 165 -1.78 -5.45 1.95
C ILE A 165 -2.53 -4.69 3.04
N PHE A 166 -3.15 -5.39 3.99
CA PHE A 166 -3.98 -4.71 4.97
C PHE A 166 -3.98 -5.37 6.34
N ASP A 167 -4.17 -4.55 7.37
CA ASP A 167 -4.46 -5.03 8.72
C ASP A 167 -5.96 -5.32 8.83
N PRO A 168 -6.36 -6.59 8.94
CA PRO A 168 -7.76 -7.00 8.93
C PRO A 168 -8.59 -6.38 10.08
N TYR A 169 -7.96 -5.92 11.17
CA TYR A 169 -8.65 -5.41 12.36
C TYR A 169 -8.71 -3.87 12.41
N LEU A 170 -8.01 -3.17 11.52
CA LEU A 170 -7.95 -1.70 11.50
C LEU A 170 -8.68 -1.08 10.29
N LEU A 171 -9.29 -1.90 9.44
CA LEU A 171 -9.89 -1.44 8.18
C LEU A 171 -11.27 -0.79 8.33
N ASP A 172 -12.02 -1.13 9.38
CA ASP A 172 -13.41 -0.69 9.54
C ASP A 172 -13.57 0.70 10.16
N LEU A 173 -12.47 1.43 10.40
CA LEU A 173 -12.57 2.70 11.12
C LEU A 173 -13.06 3.90 10.29
N HIS A 174 -13.17 3.85 8.95
CA HIS A 174 -13.38 5.09 8.16
C HIS A 174 -14.12 4.96 6.79
N PHE A 175 -15.10 4.06 6.63
CA PHE A 175 -16.06 4.13 5.50
C PHE A 175 -17.51 4.42 5.93
N SER A 176 -17.71 4.82 7.18
CA SER A 176 -19.01 5.29 7.72
C SER A 176 -18.98 6.79 7.96
#